data_AF-A0A8H6NW88-F1
#
_entry.id   AF-A0A8H6NW88-F1
#
_cell.length_a   1.000
_cell.length_b   1.000
_cell.length_c   1.000
_cell.angle_alpha   90.00
_cell.angle_beta   90.00
_cell.angle_gamma   90.00
#
_symmetry.space_group_name_H-M   'P 1'
#
loop_
_entity.id
_entity.type
_entity.pdbx_description
1 polymer ?
#
loop_
_entity_poly.entity_id
_entity_poly.type
_entity_poly.pdbx_seq_one_letter_code
_entity_poly.pdbx_strand_id
1 'polypeptide(L)'
;MVGVRGKYKGCETCRARRVKCDNERPYCRKCTDSGRECAGYEREMVFITATIDDGGRCSSHPPRQVQSSKRASKSKSASVEREVPRPVPTEPLAPAWDNLITLSEGGVVYPVQIAALHTPLQSIMRGGEDPSGSKFRMAFPPYLPVELETWHNGSEVDLAAQSMISLLPATNESGPPESICVFLFEQNPSFLVTNGITPWGIPQESMDLVKKLGPEQFKRFPSHHFFVRVYRCNTITLALFHRKSTFLSSFDWCTVPWESHPKTPFDRLFDIIVHLPGIFAKVDRTLPFAATLQRRLKAQDLLSNCLQLEHQFEEWNSYACAPTVERPYAYWIEQPNDPDAQQIPFLGGLAFNDGVSSVMFLYYWMVQLMLHRCIEQLHHTIFEPVIEDFPNMYPDLPAHLQINLARYQQRREFASRICRALDFALSTTVQPDLLMAPLAVALEFYRELNASSRDGELEIMWCENFKLRLISKGQDIANVLQSRQWADLAKF
;
A
#
# COMPACT_ATOMS: atom_id res chain seq x y z
N MET A 1 -43.00 48.14 -17.30
CA MET A 1 -42.17 47.52 -16.24
C MET A 1 -42.74 46.13 -15.95
N VAL A 2 -42.23 45.08 -16.59
CA VAL A 2 -42.79 43.72 -16.47
C VAL A 2 -41.95 42.96 -15.45
N GLY A 3 -42.57 42.57 -14.32
CA GLY A 3 -41.89 41.93 -13.20
C GLY A 3 -41.28 40.59 -13.57
N VAL A 4 -39.95 40.50 -13.46
CA VAL A 4 -39.22 39.23 -13.58
C VAL A 4 -39.67 38.32 -12.42
N ARG A 5 -40.37 37.24 -12.77
CA ARG A 5 -40.87 36.24 -11.82
C ARG A 5 -39.67 35.68 -11.03
N GLY A 6 -39.69 35.86 -9.70
CA GLY A 6 -38.58 35.48 -8.82
C GLY A 6 -38.14 34.03 -9.01
N LYS A 7 -36.82 33.84 -9.13
CA LYS A 7 -36.16 32.53 -9.26
C LYS A 7 -36.56 31.65 -8.06
N TYR A 8 -37.13 30.47 -8.31
CA TYR A 8 -37.47 29.49 -7.25
C TYR A 8 -36.25 29.28 -6.34
N LYS A 9 -36.41 29.17 -5.01
CA LYS A 9 -35.30 29.07 -4.04
C LYS A 9 -35.21 27.72 -3.31
N GLY A 10 -36.10 26.78 -3.63
CA GLY A 10 -36.13 25.47 -2.98
C GLY A 10 -35.01 24.52 -3.41
N CYS A 11 -34.79 23.47 -2.63
CA CYS A 11 -33.80 22.42 -2.91
C CYS A 11 -34.09 21.70 -4.23
N GLU A 12 -33.05 21.10 -4.82
CA GLU A 12 -33.18 20.43 -6.12
C GLU A 12 -34.13 19.22 -6.06
N THR A 13 -34.17 18.48 -4.94
CA THR A 13 -35.13 17.38 -4.75
C THR A 13 -36.58 17.87 -4.78
N CYS A 14 -36.92 18.97 -4.08
CA CYS A 14 -38.27 19.54 -4.11
C CYS A 14 -38.63 20.14 -5.47
N ARG A 15 -37.64 20.75 -6.15
CA ARG A 15 -37.80 21.29 -7.50
C ARG A 15 -38.09 20.19 -8.52
N ALA A 16 -37.34 19.10 -8.50
CA ALA A 16 -37.56 17.93 -9.35
C ALA A 16 -38.95 17.33 -9.11
N ARG A 17 -39.38 17.28 -7.84
CA ARG A 17 -40.72 16.83 -7.43
C ARG A 17 -41.84 17.85 -7.70
N ARG A 18 -41.52 19.08 -8.12
CA ARG A 18 -42.46 20.20 -8.30
C ARG A 18 -43.32 20.49 -7.07
N VAL A 19 -42.77 20.31 -5.87
CA VAL A 19 -43.43 20.65 -4.60
C VAL A 19 -42.84 21.93 -4.00
N LYS A 20 -43.63 22.68 -3.23
CA LYS A 20 -43.11 23.85 -2.50
C LYS A 20 -42.14 23.39 -1.41
N CYS A 21 -40.88 23.81 -1.51
CA CYS A 21 -39.86 23.59 -0.49
C CYS A 21 -40.05 24.56 0.68
N ASP A 22 -39.77 24.08 1.89
CA ASP A 22 -39.75 24.84 3.15
C ASP A 22 -38.47 25.70 3.31
N ASN A 23 -37.43 25.43 2.53
CA ASN A 23 -36.15 26.15 2.50
C ASN A 23 -35.30 26.07 3.79
N GLU A 24 -35.56 25.12 4.69
CA GLU A 24 -34.67 24.86 5.83
C GLU A 24 -33.29 24.32 5.36
N ARG A 25 -32.22 24.77 6.00
CA ARG A 25 -30.83 24.39 5.69
C ARG A 25 -30.20 23.68 6.90
N PRO A 26 -29.38 22.62 6.71
CA PRO A 26 -28.83 22.14 5.43
C PRO A 26 -29.81 21.30 4.58
N TYR A 27 -30.84 20.71 5.18
CA TYR A 27 -31.83 19.87 4.49
C TYR A 27 -33.25 20.34 4.75
N CYS A 28 -34.14 20.23 3.76
CA CYS A 28 -35.54 20.63 3.91
C CYS A 28 -36.37 19.53 4.60
N ARG A 29 -37.32 19.93 5.45
CA ARG A 29 -38.22 18.99 6.16
C ARG A 29 -39.01 18.12 5.21
N LYS A 30 -39.43 18.67 4.07
CA LYS A 30 -40.22 17.91 3.10
C LYS A 30 -39.48 16.73 2.48
N CYS A 31 -38.15 16.76 2.47
CA CYS A 31 -37.35 15.63 2.04
C CYS A 31 -37.14 14.65 3.19
N THR A 32 -36.72 15.13 4.36
CA THR A 32 -36.47 14.29 5.55
C THR A 32 -37.73 13.54 6.00
N ASP A 33 -38.86 14.22 6.10
CA ASP A 33 -40.14 13.63 6.54
C ASP A 33 -40.67 12.62 5.52
N SER A 34 -40.28 12.76 4.25
CA SER A 34 -40.63 11.82 3.18
C SER A 34 -39.64 10.67 3.03
N GLY A 35 -38.63 10.58 3.91
CA GLY A 35 -37.56 9.58 3.86
C GLY A 35 -36.65 9.69 2.64
N ARG A 36 -36.50 10.90 2.07
CA ARG A 36 -35.70 11.14 0.86
C ARG A 36 -34.48 11.99 1.18
N GLU A 37 -33.38 11.66 0.55
CA GLU A 37 -32.17 12.49 0.60
C GLU A 37 -32.41 13.85 -0.08
N CYS A 38 -32.04 14.92 0.62
CA CYS A 38 -32.18 16.29 0.14
C CYS A 38 -30.90 16.69 -0.59
N ALA A 39 -30.96 16.80 -1.92
CA ALA A 39 -29.82 17.15 -2.80
C ALA A 39 -29.33 18.60 -2.68
N GLY A 40 -29.65 19.28 -1.57
CA GLY A 40 -29.17 20.63 -1.29
C GLY A 40 -29.80 21.73 -2.16
N TYR A 41 -29.25 22.95 -1.99
CA TYR A 41 -29.73 24.19 -2.60
C TYR A 41 -28.78 24.76 -3.64
N GLU A 42 -27.66 24.08 -3.88
CA GLU A 42 -26.65 24.49 -4.85
C GLU A 42 -27.13 24.24 -6.27
N ARG A 43 -26.73 25.15 -7.17
CA ARG A 43 -27.11 25.08 -8.59
C ARG A 43 -25.86 24.95 -9.41
N GLU A 44 -25.86 23.92 -10.24
CA GLU A 44 -24.84 23.72 -11.26
C GLU A 44 -24.81 24.93 -12.20
N MET A 45 -23.64 25.54 -12.33
CA MET A 45 -23.40 26.61 -13.28
C MET A 45 -23.07 25.98 -14.63
N VAL A 46 -23.93 26.17 -15.63
CA VAL A 46 -23.68 25.68 -16.99
C VAL A 46 -22.95 26.77 -17.76
N PHE A 47 -21.74 26.47 -18.23
CA PHE A 47 -21.02 27.32 -19.18
C PHE A 47 -21.59 27.10 -20.58
N ILE A 48 -22.05 28.19 -21.21
CA ILE A 48 -22.55 28.15 -22.60
C ILE A 48 -21.42 28.65 -23.49
N THR A 49 -20.76 27.74 -24.21
CA THR A 49 -19.70 28.08 -25.17
C THR A 49 -20.34 28.51 -26.49
N ALA A 50 -20.17 29.77 -26.88
CA ALA A 50 -20.62 30.28 -28.17
C ALA A 50 -19.53 30.06 -29.22
N THR A 51 -19.83 29.38 -30.32
CA THR A 51 -18.93 29.26 -31.47
C THR A 51 -19.23 30.36 -32.50
N ILE A 52 -18.23 30.73 -33.30
CA ILE A 52 -18.32 31.80 -34.31
C ILE A 52 -19.38 31.47 -35.38
N ASP A 53 -19.63 30.19 -35.61
CA ASP A 53 -20.60 29.68 -36.59
C ASP A 53 -22.06 29.94 -36.20
N ASP A 54 -22.35 30.20 -34.90
CA ASP A 54 -23.69 30.48 -34.39
C ASP A 54 -24.07 31.98 -34.46
N GLY A 55 -23.24 32.82 -35.08
CA GLY A 55 -23.50 34.26 -35.25
C GLY A 55 -23.68 35.02 -33.93
N GLY A 56 -23.14 34.50 -32.83
CA GLY A 56 -23.25 35.08 -31.49
C GLY A 56 -24.61 34.91 -30.81
N ARG A 57 -25.50 34.01 -31.28
CA ARG A 57 -26.79 33.74 -30.61
C ARG A 57 -26.73 32.48 -29.75
N CYS A 58 -26.43 32.67 -28.46
CA CYS A 58 -26.47 31.59 -27.48
C CYS A 58 -27.91 31.34 -27.00
N SER A 59 -28.47 30.16 -27.26
CA SER A 59 -29.75 29.75 -26.67
C SER A 59 -29.54 29.41 -25.19
N SER A 60 -30.26 30.07 -24.28
CA SER A 60 -30.02 29.99 -22.82
C SER A 60 -30.46 28.69 -22.14
N HIS A 61 -30.90 27.68 -22.89
CA HIS A 61 -31.38 26.41 -22.34
C HIS A 61 -31.03 25.23 -23.26
N PRO A 62 -30.20 24.25 -22.84
CA PRO A 62 -30.11 22.99 -23.56
C PRO A 62 -31.47 22.26 -23.54
N PRO A 63 -31.88 21.59 -24.63
CA PRO A 63 -33.15 20.89 -24.67
C PRO A 63 -33.14 19.74 -23.65
N ARG A 64 -34.13 19.78 -22.76
CA ARG A 64 -34.38 18.76 -21.74
C ARG A 64 -34.75 17.44 -22.43
N GLN A 65 -33.87 16.46 -22.42
CA GLN A 65 -34.24 15.07 -22.76
C GLN A 65 -35.21 14.56 -21.68
N VAL A 66 -36.49 14.69 -21.94
CA VAL A 66 -37.57 14.09 -21.14
C VAL A 66 -37.77 12.68 -21.67
N GLN A 67 -37.22 11.68 -20.98
CA GLN A 67 -37.67 10.29 -21.17
C GLN A 67 -39.13 10.19 -20.74
N SER A 68 -40.03 10.05 -21.71
CA SER A 68 -41.46 9.85 -21.45
C SER A 68 -41.70 8.42 -20.97
N SER A 69 -42.20 8.26 -19.75
CA SER A 69 -42.74 7.00 -19.26
C SER A 69 -44.00 6.63 -20.05
N LYS A 70 -43.92 5.63 -20.94
CA LYS A 70 -45.10 4.88 -21.38
C LYS A 70 -45.04 3.48 -20.79
N ARG A 71 -45.96 3.22 -19.85
CA ARG A 71 -46.35 1.88 -19.42
C ARG A 71 -46.98 1.16 -20.61
N ALA A 72 -46.32 0.11 -21.09
CA ALA A 72 -46.94 -0.93 -21.90
C ALA A 72 -46.47 -2.30 -21.37
N SER A 73 -47.39 -3.25 -21.42
CA SER A 73 -47.45 -4.55 -20.76
C SER A 73 -46.24 -5.46 -20.97
N LYS A 74 -45.94 -6.23 -19.90
CA LYS A 74 -45.00 -7.36 -19.84
C LYS A 74 -45.16 -8.31 -21.04
N SER A 75 -44.11 -8.40 -21.85
CA SER A 75 -43.67 -9.65 -22.48
C SER A 75 -42.17 -9.76 -22.22
N LYS A 76 -41.76 -10.84 -21.53
CA LYS A 76 -40.37 -11.14 -21.22
C LYS A 76 -39.58 -11.34 -22.52
N SER A 77 -38.76 -10.37 -22.90
CA SER A 77 -37.57 -10.61 -23.72
C SER A 77 -36.39 -10.06 -22.94
N ALA A 78 -35.68 -10.98 -22.28
CA ALA A 78 -34.42 -10.68 -21.64
C ALA A 78 -33.43 -10.20 -22.72
N SER A 79 -33.17 -8.90 -22.76
CA SER A 79 -31.91 -8.41 -23.30
C SER A 79 -30.85 -8.81 -22.29
N VAL A 80 -30.26 -9.99 -22.52
CA VAL A 80 -29.03 -10.41 -21.88
C VAL A 80 -27.99 -9.38 -22.29
N GLU A 81 -27.77 -8.36 -21.46
CA GLU A 81 -26.42 -7.83 -21.32
C GLU A 81 -25.58 -9.06 -20.98
N ARG A 82 -24.73 -9.49 -21.92
CA ARG A 82 -23.74 -10.53 -21.63
C ARG A 82 -22.85 -9.96 -20.53
N GLU A 83 -23.17 -10.27 -19.28
CA GLU A 83 -22.18 -10.24 -18.20
C GLU A 83 -21.02 -11.07 -18.71
N VAL A 84 -19.91 -10.40 -19.05
CA VAL A 84 -18.64 -11.09 -19.29
C VAL A 84 -18.37 -11.82 -17.97
N PRO A 85 -18.31 -13.17 -17.96
CA PRO A 85 -18.05 -13.91 -16.74
C PRO A 85 -16.74 -13.39 -16.14
N ARG A 86 -16.78 -12.88 -14.91
CA ARG A 86 -15.55 -12.46 -14.23
C ARG A 86 -14.93 -13.68 -13.54
N PRO A 87 -13.60 -13.83 -13.56
CA PRO A 87 -12.92 -14.89 -12.82
C PRO A 87 -13.20 -14.76 -11.32
N VAL A 88 -13.60 -15.86 -10.68
CA VAL A 88 -13.86 -15.93 -9.23
C VAL A 88 -12.93 -16.95 -8.60
N PRO A 89 -12.31 -16.67 -7.43
CA PRO A 89 -11.52 -17.67 -6.72
C PRO A 89 -12.34 -18.91 -6.36
N THR A 90 -11.71 -20.08 -6.40
CA THR A 90 -12.33 -21.33 -5.95
C THR A 90 -12.25 -21.47 -4.44
N GLU A 91 -13.26 -22.08 -3.83
CA GLU A 91 -13.25 -22.40 -2.39
C GLU A 91 -12.44 -23.67 -2.08
N PRO A 92 -11.75 -23.75 -0.93
CA PRO A 92 -11.59 -22.70 0.07
C PRO A 92 -10.67 -21.57 -0.42
N LEU A 93 -11.01 -20.32 -0.07
CA LEU A 93 -10.19 -19.15 -0.44
C LEU A 93 -8.77 -19.24 0.12
N ALA A 94 -7.78 -19.09 -0.76
CA ALA A 94 -6.37 -19.04 -0.40
C ALA A 94 -5.97 -17.69 0.27
N PRO A 95 -4.91 -17.67 1.09
CA PRO A 95 -4.31 -16.43 1.58
C PRO A 95 -3.85 -15.53 0.42
N ALA A 96 -3.95 -14.20 0.60
CA ALA A 96 -3.53 -13.25 -0.44
C ALA A 96 -2.04 -13.29 -0.78
N TRP A 97 -1.19 -13.77 0.13
CA TRP A 97 0.25 -13.90 -0.11
C TRP A 97 0.63 -15.13 -0.92
N ASP A 98 -0.30 -16.05 -1.18
CA ASP A 98 -0.04 -17.20 -2.03
C ASP A 98 0.22 -16.71 -3.46
N ASN A 99 1.40 -17.04 -3.99
CA ASN A 99 1.80 -16.63 -5.33
C ASN A 99 0.96 -17.33 -6.43
N LEU A 100 0.29 -18.43 -6.11
CA LEU A 100 -0.52 -19.21 -7.03
C LEU A 100 -1.90 -19.46 -6.40
N ILE A 101 -2.95 -18.96 -7.04
CA ILE A 101 -4.34 -19.23 -6.65
C ILE A 101 -5.10 -19.87 -7.80
N THR A 102 -6.26 -20.44 -7.53
CA THR A 102 -7.13 -21.03 -8.55
C THR A 102 -8.34 -20.13 -8.78
N LEU A 103 -8.56 -19.71 -10.03
CA LEU A 103 -9.72 -18.94 -10.45
C LEU A 103 -10.61 -19.78 -11.38
N SER A 104 -11.92 -19.63 -11.26
CA SER A 104 -12.91 -20.25 -12.14
C SER A 104 -13.58 -19.19 -13.01
N GLU A 105 -13.61 -19.42 -14.32
CA GLU A 105 -14.32 -18.59 -15.30
C GLU A 105 -15.10 -19.52 -16.24
N GLY A 106 -16.43 -19.36 -16.29
CA GLY A 106 -17.28 -20.19 -17.17
C GLY A 106 -17.22 -21.70 -16.88
N GLY A 107 -16.85 -22.11 -15.66
CA GLY A 107 -16.69 -23.51 -15.27
C GLY A 107 -15.31 -24.11 -15.56
N VAL A 108 -14.40 -23.35 -16.18
CA VAL A 108 -13.00 -23.75 -16.38
C VAL A 108 -12.16 -23.19 -15.23
N VAL A 109 -11.29 -24.04 -14.65
CA VAL A 109 -10.40 -23.66 -13.54
C VAL A 109 -9.01 -23.36 -14.09
N TYR A 110 -8.47 -22.21 -13.70
CA TYR A 110 -7.16 -21.71 -14.09
C TYR A 110 -6.26 -21.59 -12.87
N PRO A 111 -5.06 -22.20 -12.86
CA PRO A 111 -4.02 -21.86 -11.90
C PRO A 111 -3.41 -20.51 -12.31
N VAL A 112 -3.59 -19.49 -11.47
CA VAL A 112 -3.22 -18.09 -11.76
C VAL A 112 -2.13 -17.62 -10.80
N GLN A 113 -0.99 -17.23 -11.36
CA GLN A 113 0.07 -16.59 -10.59
C GLN A 113 -0.29 -15.13 -10.31
N ILE A 114 -0.23 -14.71 -9.05
CA ILE A 114 -0.46 -13.32 -8.67
C ILE A 114 0.87 -12.58 -8.63
N ALA A 115 1.00 -11.49 -9.37
CA ALA A 115 2.17 -10.63 -9.39
C ALA A 115 1.79 -9.16 -9.10
N ALA A 116 2.75 -8.34 -8.69
CA ALA A 116 2.61 -6.90 -8.73
C ALA A 116 3.92 -6.25 -9.15
N LEU A 117 3.82 -5.12 -9.84
CA LEU A 117 4.96 -4.40 -10.36
C LEU A 117 4.68 -2.90 -10.30
N HIS A 118 5.60 -2.15 -9.72
CA HIS A 118 5.57 -0.70 -9.78
C HIS A 118 5.82 -0.21 -11.21
N THR A 119 4.98 0.69 -11.69
CA THR A 119 5.18 1.36 -12.97
C THR A 119 4.28 2.60 -13.07
N PRO A 120 4.72 3.71 -13.68
CA PRO A 120 3.85 4.84 -13.96
C PRO A 120 2.70 4.42 -14.89
N LEU A 121 1.47 4.39 -14.39
CA LEU A 121 0.32 3.82 -15.08
C LEU A 121 -0.01 4.58 -16.36
N GLN A 122 0.22 5.89 -16.37
CA GLN A 122 0.01 6.76 -17.53
C GLN A 122 1.01 6.50 -18.67
N SER A 123 2.16 5.89 -18.37
CA SER A 123 3.21 5.58 -19.33
C SER A 123 3.01 4.22 -20.01
N ILE A 124 2.03 3.42 -19.58
CA ILE A 124 1.74 2.11 -20.19
C ILE A 124 0.99 2.33 -21.51
N MET A 125 1.61 1.95 -22.62
CA MET A 125 0.95 1.98 -23.92
C MET A 125 0.14 0.70 -24.13
N ARG A 126 -1.10 0.85 -24.59
CA ARG A 126 -1.98 -0.26 -24.96
C ARG A 126 -2.07 -0.36 -26.49
N GLY A 127 -1.90 -1.56 -27.03
CA GLY A 127 -1.95 -1.78 -28.47
C GLY A 127 -2.40 -3.19 -28.86
N GLY A 128 -2.82 -3.38 -30.11
CA GLY A 128 -3.23 -4.68 -30.65
C GLY A 128 -4.50 -5.21 -30.00
N GLU A 129 -5.60 -4.47 -30.14
CA GLU A 129 -6.92 -4.92 -29.70
C GLU A 129 -7.39 -6.11 -30.54
N ASP A 130 -7.82 -7.18 -29.86
CA ASP A 130 -8.55 -8.26 -30.51
C ASP A 130 -9.86 -7.70 -31.11
N PRO A 131 -10.41 -8.24 -32.22
CA PRO A 131 -11.71 -7.83 -32.78
C PRO A 131 -12.88 -7.70 -31.78
N SER A 132 -12.79 -8.32 -30.60
CA SER A 132 -13.74 -8.17 -29.50
C SER A 132 -13.58 -6.88 -28.67
N GLY A 133 -12.47 -6.16 -28.81
CA GLY A 133 -12.08 -5.00 -27.98
C GLY A 133 -11.74 -5.35 -26.52
N SER A 134 -11.77 -6.63 -26.14
CA SER A 134 -11.66 -7.06 -24.73
C SER A 134 -10.24 -7.36 -24.27
N LYS A 135 -9.33 -7.66 -25.23
CA LYS A 135 -7.94 -8.02 -24.97
C LYS A 135 -6.99 -7.06 -25.66
N PHE A 136 -5.91 -6.70 -24.98
CA PHE A 136 -4.87 -5.80 -25.47
C PHE A 136 -3.47 -6.30 -25.09
N ARG A 137 -2.45 -5.80 -25.79
CA ARG A 137 -1.04 -5.92 -25.38
C ARG A 137 -0.58 -4.64 -24.69
N MET A 138 0.39 -4.78 -23.81
CA MET A 138 1.01 -3.67 -23.10
C MET A 138 2.44 -3.45 -23.58
N ALA A 139 2.88 -2.19 -23.57
CA ALA A 139 4.29 -1.83 -23.60
C ALA A 139 4.59 -0.93 -22.40
N PHE A 140 5.68 -1.24 -21.69
CA PHE A 140 6.10 -0.60 -20.46
C PHE A 140 7.26 0.37 -20.72
N PRO A 141 7.38 1.44 -19.94
CA PRO A 141 8.64 2.16 -19.82
C PRO A 141 9.71 1.25 -19.17
N PRO A 142 11.00 1.64 -19.23
CA PRO A 142 12.03 0.98 -18.43
C PRO A 142 11.62 0.88 -16.96
N TYR A 143 11.82 -0.30 -16.37
CA TYR A 143 11.43 -0.53 -14.98
C TYR A 143 12.21 0.37 -14.02
N LEU A 144 11.47 1.01 -13.10
CA LEU A 144 12.01 1.78 -11.99
C LEU A 144 11.36 1.27 -10.69
N PRO A 145 12.16 0.87 -9.69
CA PRO A 145 11.63 0.46 -8.39
C PRO A 145 10.88 1.58 -7.69
N VAL A 146 10.05 1.22 -6.72
CA VAL A 146 9.39 2.18 -5.81
C VAL A 146 10.40 3.14 -5.17
N GLU A 147 10.12 4.44 -5.25
CA GLU A 147 10.86 5.49 -4.54
C GLU A 147 10.33 5.65 -3.11
N LEU A 148 11.21 5.54 -2.12
CA LEU A 148 10.84 5.60 -0.70
C LEU A 148 11.03 7.00 -0.07
N GLU A 149 11.61 7.94 -0.80
CA GLU A 149 11.98 9.28 -0.28
C GLU A 149 10.92 10.35 -0.59
N THR A 150 10.07 10.12 -1.61
CA THR A 150 9.18 11.14 -2.19
C THR A 150 7.80 11.20 -1.53
N TRP A 151 7.73 11.39 -0.20
CA TRP A 151 6.46 11.77 0.45
C TRP A 151 6.40 13.28 0.65
N HIS A 152 5.46 13.91 -0.04
CA HIS A 152 5.25 15.34 0.09
C HIS A 152 4.60 15.65 1.45
N ASN A 153 5.24 16.54 2.21
CA ASN A 153 4.80 16.93 3.54
C ASN A 153 3.41 17.58 3.51
N GLY A 154 2.36 16.77 3.63
CA GLY A 154 0.99 17.25 3.82
C GLY A 154 -0.13 16.30 3.38
N SER A 155 0.08 15.45 2.38
CA SER A 155 -0.97 14.56 1.84
C SER A 155 -0.97 13.16 2.48
N GLU A 156 -2.15 12.53 2.53
CA GLU A 156 -2.29 11.08 2.74
C GLU A 156 -1.61 10.31 1.58
N VAL A 157 -1.37 9.00 1.74
CA VAL A 157 -0.84 8.17 0.63
C VAL A 157 -1.83 8.26 -0.53
N ASP A 158 -1.33 8.55 -1.72
CA ASP A 158 -2.09 8.37 -2.94
C ASP A 158 -1.44 7.22 -3.71
N LEU A 159 -2.10 6.05 -3.73
CA LEU A 159 -1.63 4.88 -4.47
C LEU A 159 -2.74 4.45 -5.41
N ALA A 160 -2.45 4.55 -6.71
CA ALA A 160 -3.34 4.08 -7.76
C ALA A 160 -2.88 2.70 -8.22
N ALA A 161 -3.82 1.82 -8.53
CA ALA A 161 -3.50 0.52 -9.10
C ALA A 161 -4.48 0.05 -10.16
N GLN A 162 -3.97 -0.76 -11.08
CA GLN A 162 -4.77 -1.43 -12.08
C GLN A 162 -4.46 -2.93 -12.04
N SER A 163 -5.50 -3.73 -11.82
CA SER A 163 -5.41 -5.18 -11.93
C SER A 163 -5.85 -5.65 -13.31
N MET A 164 -5.05 -6.55 -13.87
CA MET A 164 -5.25 -7.12 -15.19
C MET A 164 -4.98 -8.61 -15.15
N ILE A 165 -5.63 -9.36 -16.04
CA ILE A 165 -5.52 -10.80 -16.09
C ILE A 165 -5.24 -11.32 -17.51
N SER A 166 -4.37 -12.31 -17.58
CA SER A 166 -4.03 -13.07 -18.79
C SER A 166 -4.31 -14.54 -18.48
N LEU A 167 -5.46 -15.04 -18.93
CA LEU A 167 -5.83 -16.45 -18.81
C LEU A 167 -5.37 -17.23 -20.05
N LEU A 168 -4.62 -18.29 -19.83
CA LEU A 168 -4.20 -19.25 -20.85
C LEU A 168 -4.74 -20.64 -20.47
N PRO A 169 -5.38 -21.38 -21.41
CA PRO A 169 -5.84 -22.74 -21.14
C PRO A 169 -4.66 -23.64 -20.77
N ALA A 170 -4.82 -24.51 -19.76
CA ALA A 170 -3.76 -25.43 -19.36
C ALA A 170 -3.28 -26.27 -20.56
N THR A 171 -2.02 -26.08 -20.96
CA THR A 171 -1.34 -27.03 -21.86
C THR A 171 -0.98 -28.27 -21.06
N ASN A 172 -1.02 -29.46 -21.67
CA ASN A 172 -0.70 -30.73 -21.02
C ASN A 172 0.81 -30.89 -20.65
N GLU A 173 1.59 -29.81 -20.74
CA GLU A 173 3.02 -29.81 -20.40
C GLU A 173 3.20 -29.33 -18.95
N SER A 174 4.10 -29.98 -18.20
CA SER A 174 4.44 -29.62 -16.82
C SER A 174 5.28 -28.34 -16.76
N GLY A 175 4.70 -27.22 -17.18
CA GLY A 175 5.29 -25.89 -17.15
C GLY A 175 4.81 -25.01 -15.99
N PRO A 176 5.45 -23.86 -15.75
CA PRO A 176 4.96 -22.85 -14.81
C PRO A 176 3.53 -22.40 -15.19
N PRO A 177 2.72 -21.90 -14.23
CA PRO A 177 1.36 -21.49 -14.51
C PRO A 177 1.31 -20.51 -15.67
N GLU A 178 0.60 -20.89 -16.72
CA GLU A 178 0.48 -20.05 -17.91
C GLU A 178 -0.41 -18.83 -17.63
N SER A 179 -1.27 -18.84 -16.60
CA SER A 179 -2.14 -17.70 -16.31
C SER A 179 -1.53 -16.76 -15.25
N ILE A 180 -1.64 -15.44 -15.47
CA ILE A 180 -1.15 -14.41 -14.55
C ILE A 180 -2.25 -13.38 -14.27
N CYS A 181 -2.40 -12.99 -13.01
CA CYS A 181 -3.09 -11.77 -12.61
C CYS A 181 -2.04 -10.80 -12.04
N VAL A 182 -1.91 -9.64 -12.66
CA VAL A 182 -0.93 -8.62 -12.27
C VAL A 182 -1.62 -7.41 -11.67
N PHE A 183 -1.06 -6.87 -10.60
CA PHE A 183 -1.39 -5.55 -10.07
C PHE A 183 -0.28 -4.58 -10.44
N LEU A 184 -0.55 -3.69 -11.39
CA LEU A 184 0.34 -2.56 -11.68
C LEU A 184 -0.04 -1.41 -10.78
N PHE A 185 0.95 -0.73 -10.20
CA PHE A 185 0.67 0.36 -9.26
C PHE A 185 1.68 1.48 -9.38
N GLU A 186 1.23 2.68 -9.02
CA GLU A 186 2.06 3.89 -8.90
C GLU A 186 1.76 4.60 -7.59
N GLN A 187 2.79 5.19 -6.98
CA GLN A 187 2.66 6.02 -5.79
C GLN A 187 2.69 7.49 -6.19
N ASN A 188 1.86 8.31 -5.55
CA ASN A 188 1.75 9.75 -5.76
C ASN A 188 1.55 10.14 -7.24
N PRO A 189 0.50 9.65 -7.92
CA PRO A 189 0.24 9.94 -9.34
C PRO A 189 0.08 11.44 -9.65
N SER A 190 -0.13 12.27 -8.62
CA SER A 190 -0.42 13.70 -8.71
C SER A 190 0.82 14.62 -8.90
N PHE A 191 2.05 14.10 -8.97
CA PHE A 191 3.27 14.91 -9.02
C PHE A 191 4.07 14.84 -10.33
N LEU A 192 3.40 14.90 -11.49
CA LEU A 192 4.03 15.53 -12.64
C LEU A 192 4.08 17.06 -12.41
N VAL A 193 5.02 17.48 -11.55
CA VAL A 193 5.56 18.84 -11.55
C VAL A 193 6.34 18.97 -12.85
N THR A 194 5.63 19.26 -13.92
CA THR A 194 6.26 19.86 -15.09
C THR A 194 6.48 21.34 -14.75
N ASN A 195 7.75 21.74 -14.59
CA ASN A 195 8.20 23.13 -14.44
C ASN A 195 7.96 23.84 -13.10
N GLY A 196 7.95 23.14 -11.95
CA GLY A 196 8.07 23.80 -10.64
C GLY A 196 6.90 24.70 -10.21
N ILE A 197 5.75 24.62 -10.89
CA ILE A 197 4.54 25.36 -10.52
C ILE A 197 3.58 24.38 -9.85
N THR A 198 3.51 24.43 -8.53
CA THR A 198 2.30 23.97 -7.83
C THR A 198 1.18 24.96 -8.17
N PRO A 199 0.02 24.52 -8.70
CA PRO A 199 -1.11 25.40 -8.89
C PRO A 199 -1.51 26.00 -7.54
N TRP A 200 -1.32 27.30 -7.37
CA TRP A 200 -1.75 28.02 -6.19
C TRP A 200 -3.27 27.90 -6.05
N GLY A 201 -3.75 27.32 -4.94
CA GLY A 201 -5.15 27.46 -4.52
C GLY A 201 -6.08 26.24 -4.68
N ILE A 202 -5.58 25.01 -4.89
CA ILE A 202 -6.43 23.81 -4.73
C ILE A 202 -6.27 23.29 -3.29
N PRO A 203 -7.34 23.23 -2.47
CA PRO A 203 -7.27 22.61 -1.15
C PRO A 203 -6.80 21.15 -1.27
N GLN A 204 -5.69 20.83 -0.63
CA GLN A 204 -5.07 19.49 -0.57
C GLN A 204 -5.86 18.58 0.39
N GLU A 205 -7.13 18.34 0.11
CA GLU A 205 -7.93 17.29 0.75
C GLU A 205 -8.24 16.19 -0.27
N SER A 206 -7.20 15.61 -0.90
CA SER A 206 -7.38 14.30 -1.54
C SER A 206 -7.43 13.27 -0.42
N MET A 207 -8.64 13.00 0.07
CA MET A 207 -8.89 11.87 0.96
C MET A 207 -8.46 10.59 0.26
N ASP A 208 -7.67 9.78 0.96
CA ASP A 208 -7.25 8.47 0.48
C ASP A 208 -8.47 7.63 0.09
N LEU A 209 -8.52 7.19 -1.18
CA LEU A 209 -9.67 6.47 -1.71
C LEU A 209 -9.92 5.15 -0.97
N VAL A 210 -8.85 4.46 -0.56
CA VAL A 210 -8.97 3.22 0.22
C VAL A 210 -9.62 3.53 1.56
N LYS A 211 -9.15 4.57 2.24
CA LYS A 211 -9.75 5.03 3.50
C LYS A 211 -11.23 5.39 3.34
N LYS A 212 -11.59 6.03 2.22
CA LYS A 212 -12.98 6.42 1.90
C LYS A 212 -13.89 5.21 1.63
N LEU A 213 -13.38 4.18 0.96
CA LEU A 213 -14.14 2.97 0.64
C LEU A 213 -14.39 2.10 1.89
N GLY A 214 -13.50 2.19 2.89
CA GLY A 214 -13.61 1.41 4.12
C GLY A 214 -13.13 -0.04 3.96
N PRO A 215 -12.88 -0.75 5.07
CA PRO A 215 -12.25 -2.07 5.04
C PRO A 215 -13.15 -3.16 4.43
N GLU A 216 -14.47 -2.98 4.49
CA GLU A 216 -15.48 -3.86 3.90
C GLU A 216 -15.30 -4.09 2.39
N GLN A 217 -14.78 -3.10 1.67
CA GLN A 217 -14.55 -3.17 0.23
C GLN A 217 -13.44 -4.17 -0.14
N PHE A 218 -12.60 -4.56 0.81
CA PHE A 218 -11.38 -5.34 0.58
C PHE A 218 -11.48 -6.79 1.09
N LYS A 219 -12.69 -7.33 1.21
CA LYS A 219 -12.94 -8.72 1.65
C LYS A 219 -12.84 -9.77 0.54
N ARG A 220 -12.95 -9.37 -0.72
CA ARG A 220 -13.06 -10.29 -1.87
C ARG A 220 -12.06 -9.96 -2.96
N PHE A 221 -11.68 -10.96 -3.73
CA PHE A 221 -10.89 -10.79 -4.95
C PHE A 221 -11.62 -9.90 -5.98
N PRO A 222 -10.91 -9.02 -6.71
CA PRO A 222 -9.47 -8.74 -6.62
C PRO A 222 -9.09 -7.73 -5.51
N SER A 223 -10.06 -7.03 -4.91
CA SER A 223 -9.82 -5.97 -3.92
C SER A 223 -9.00 -6.42 -2.72
N HIS A 224 -9.26 -7.63 -2.20
CA HIS A 224 -8.50 -8.20 -1.09
C HIS A 224 -7.01 -8.34 -1.41
N HIS A 225 -6.67 -8.84 -2.60
CA HIS A 225 -5.28 -9.05 -3.01
C HIS A 225 -4.58 -7.73 -3.30
N PHE A 226 -5.29 -6.75 -3.88
CA PHE A 226 -4.79 -5.38 -4.00
C PHE A 226 -4.47 -4.79 -2.62
N PHE A 227 -5.41 -4.85 -1.68
CA PHE A 227 -5.23 -4.29 -0.35
C PHE A 227 -4.04 -4.92 0.38
N VAL A 228 -3.98 -6.25 0.44
CA VAL A 228 -2.95 -6.96 1.19
C VAL A 228 -1.57 -6.85 0.54
N ARG A 229 -1.47 -7.13 -0.77
CA ARG A 229 -0.17 -7.28 -1.45
C ARG A 229 0.41 -5.98 -1.99
N VAL A 230 -0.41 -4.94 -2.17
CA VAL A 230 0.02 -3.68 -2.78
C VAL A 230 -0.20 -2.54 -1.80
N TYR A 231 -1.44 -2.23 -1.45
CA TYR A 231 -1.71 -0.99 -0.73
C TYR A 231 -1.21 -0.99 0.72
N ARG A 232 -1.50 -2.04 1.50
CA ARG A 232 -1.19 -2.12 2.93
C ARG A 232 0.32 -2.09 3.18
N CYS A 233 1.06 -2.97 2.51
CA CYS A 233 2.51 -3.05 2.69
C CYS A 233 3.21 -1.74 2.27
N ASN A 234 2.85 -1.16 1.12
CA ASN A 234 3.45 0.10 0.66
C ASN A 234 3.10 1.27 1.60
N THR A 235 1.85 1.39 2.03
CA THR A 235 1.41 2.44 2.95
C THR A 235 2.13 2.35 4.30
N ILE A 236 2.23 1.15 4.87
CA ILE A 236 2.94 0.95 6.15
C ILE A 236 4.42 1.26 5.99
N THR A 237 5.05 0.82 4.89
CA THR A 237 6.45 1.12 4.58
C THR A 237 6.68 2.62 4.48
N LEU A 238 5.90 3.33 3.68
CA LEU A 238 6.04 4.79 3.58
C LEU A 238 5.78 5.49 4.92
N ALA A 239 4.78 5.04 5.68
CA ALA A 239 4.50 5.55 7.02
C ALA A 239 5.70 5.37 7.98
N LEU A 240 6.43 4.24 7.89
CA LEU A 240 7.67 4.01 8.65
C LEU A 240 8.77 4.99 8.26
N PHE A 241 9.04 5.15 6.95
CA PHE A 241 10.11 6.02 6.44
C PHE A 241 9.84 7.50 6.75
N HIS A 242 8.59 7.93 6.67
CA HIS A 242 8.20 9.31 6.97
C HIS A 242 7.79 9.52 8.43
N ARG A 243 7.86 8.48 9.26
CA ARG A 243 7.56 8.52 10.70
C ARG A 243 6.20 9.17 10.97
N LYS A 244 5.17 8.72 10.23
CA LYS A 244 3.78 9.21 10.30
C LYS A 244 2.83 8.07 10.65
N SER A 245 1.90 8.32 11.55
CA SER A 245 0.83 7.36 11.85
C SER A 245 -0.06 7.10 10.63
N THR A 246 -0.61 5.90 10.52
CA THR A 246 -1.56 5.50 9.47
C THR A 246 -2.87 5.02 10.07
N PHE A 247 -4.00 5.21 9.36
CA PHE A 247 -5.31 4.70 9.77
C PHE A 247 -5.37 3.16 9.80
N LEU A 248 -4.44 2.50 9.09
CA LEU A 248 -4.33 1.05 9.00
C LEU A 248 -4.04 0.38 10.34
N SER A 249 -3.64 1.12 11.39
CA SER A 249 -3.42 0.57 12.73
C SER A 249 -4.70 0.33 13.52
N SER A 250 -5.86 0.69 12.97
CA SER A 250 -7.14 0.48 13.63
C SER A 250 -7.63 -0.96 13.48
N PHE A 251 -8.38 -1.42 14.48
CA PHE A 251 -8.82 -2.81 14.59
C PHE A 251 -9.55 -3.31 13.33
N ASP A 252 -10.46 -2.51 12.78
CA ASP A 252 -11.24 -2.89 11.60
C ASP A 252 -10.33 -3.13 10.38
N TRP A 253 -9.32 -2.28 10.18
CA TRP A 253 -8.36 -2.41 9.09
C TRP A 253 -7.36 -3.56 9.26
N CYS A 254 -7.23 -4.08 10.48
CA CYS A 254 -6.47 -5.29 10.76
C CYS A 254 -7.35 -6.54 10.76
N THR A 255 -8.69 -6.48 10.68
CA THR A 255 -9.55 -7.66 10.87
C THR A 255 -10.51 -7.89 9.71
N VAL A 256 -11.33 -6.89 9.40
CA VAL A 256 -12.42 -6.97 8.41
C VAL A 256 -11.95 -7.48 7.03
N PRO A 257 -10.81 -7.02 6.46
CA PRO A 257 -10.35 -7.53 5.16
C PRO A 257 -10.08 -9.05 5.12
N TRP A 258 -9.83 -9.69 6.27
CA TRP A 258 -9.55 -11.13 6.39
C TRP A 258 -10.74 -11.95 6.91
N GLU A 259 -11.97 -11.41 6.91
CA GLU A 259 -13.15 -12.21 7.29
C GLU A 259 -13.41 -13.39 6.35
N SER A 260 -13.02 -13.27 5.07
CA SER A 260 -13.21 -14.32 4.05
C SER A 260 -11.93 -15.09 3.72
N HIS A 261 -10.77 -14.44 3.82
CA HIS A 261 -9.48 -15.03 3.46
C HIS A 261 -8.64 -15.31 4.72
N PRO A 262 -7.92 -16.44 4.78
CA PRO A 262 -7.07 -16.77 5.92
C PRO A 262 -5.88 -15.80 6.04
N LYS A 263 -5.53 -15.43 7.28
CA LYS A 263 -4.31 -14.68 7.60
C LYS A 263 -3.08 -15.57 7.62
N THR A 264 -2.01 -15.07 7.02
CA THR A 264 -0.67 -15.67 7.10
C THR A 264 0.14 -15.11 8.29
N PRO A 265 1.27 -15.75 8.66
CA PRO A 265 2.23 -15.14 9.57
C PRO A 265 2.75 -13.77 9.08
N PHE A 266 2.80 -13.56 7.76
CA PHE A 266 3.23 -12.28 7.20
C PHE A 266 2.18 -11.17 7.42
N ASP A 267 0.89 -11.49 7.31
CA ASP A 267 -0.19 -10.56 7.66
C ASP A 267 -0.13 -10.17 9.15
N ARG A 268 0.11 -11.15 10.02
CA ARG A 268 0.26 -10.92 11.46
C ARG A 268 1.49 -10.09 11.79
N LEU A 269 2.57 -10.23 11.03
CA LEU A 269 3.74 -9.35 11.17
C LEU A 269 3.35 -7.90 10.87
N PHE A 270 2.63 -7.65 9.77
CA PHE A 270 2.16 -6.31 9.45
C PHE A 270 1.15 -5.75 10.47
N ASP A 271 0.35 -6.60 11.14
CA ASP A 271 -0.50 -6.19 12.26
C ASP A 271 0.31 -5.62 13.44
N ILE A 272 1.56 -6.05 13.62
CA ILE A 272 2.47 -5.50 14.65
C ILE A 272 3.20 -4.26 14.11
N ILE A 273 3.76 -4.35 12.89
CA ILE A 273 4.55 -3.27 12.26
C ILE A 273 3.74 -1.97 12.16
N VAL A 274 2.44 -2.05 11.86
CA VAL A 274 1.59 -0.87 11.62
C VAL A 274 1.52 0.11 12.81
N HIS A 275 1.90 -0.32 14.02
CA HIS A 275 1.95 0.52 15.21
C HIS A 275 3.24 1.34 15.36
N LEU A 276 4.36 0.89 14.77
CA LEU A 276 5.66 1.56 14.86
C LEU A 276 5.66 2.99 14.28
N PRO A 277 5.07 3.28 13.11
CA PRO A 277 5.04 4.64 12.56
C PRO A 277 4.45 5.68 13.53
N GLY A 278 3.42 5.30 14.27
CA GLY A 278 2.79 6.17 15.27
C GLY A 278 3.70 6.45 16.48
N ILE A 279 4.49 5.47 16.91
CA ILE A 279 5.49 5.66 17.98
C ILE A 279 6.60 6.57 17.48
N PHE A 280 7.16 6.30 16.29
CA PHE A 280 8.20 7.13 15.68
C PHE A 280 7.77 8.59 15.52
N ALA A 281 6.53 8.84 15.09
CA ALA A 281 5.96 10.19 15.01
C ALA A 281 5.95 10.91 16.38
N LYS A 282 5.62 10.19 17.47
CA LYS A 282 5.58 10.77 18.83
C LYS A 282 6.99 11.02 19.37
N VAL A 283 7.95 10.16 19.04
CA VAL A 283 9.38 10.33 19.36
C VAL A 283 9.90 11.61 18.73
N ASP A 284 9.65 11.84 17.43
CA ASP A 284 10.09 13.07 16.73
C ASP A 284 9.49 14.34 17.30
N ARG A 285 8.27 14.25 17.84
CA ARG A 285 7.60 15.37 18.54
C ARG A 285 8.07 15.55 19.98
N THR A 286 8.91 14.67 20.52
CA THR A 286 9.35 14.72 21.92
C THR A 286 10.83 15.07 22.04
N LEU A 287 11.68 14.45 21.21
CA LEU A 287 13.14 14.56 21.29
C LEU A 287 13.72 15.97 21.13
N PRO A 288 13.21 16.85 20.23
CA PRO A 288 13.81 18.17 19.97
C PRO A 288 13.72 19.16 21.13
N PHE A 289 12.86 18.91 22.13
CA PHE A 289 12.67 19.81 23.27
C PHE A 289 13.78 19.65 24.31
N ALA A 290 13.98 20.69 25.13
CA ALA A 290 14.95 20.67 26.22
C ALA A 290 14.67 19.55 27.23
N ALA A 291 15.72 19.10 27.92
CA ALA A 291 15.66 18.10 28.98
C ALA A 291 14.85 18.62 30.19
N THR A 292 13.56 18.30 30.20
CA THR A 292 12.59 18.61 31.27
C THR A 292 12.07 17.31 31.87
N LEU A 293 11.50 17.37 33.08
CA LEU A 293 10.86 16.20 33.69
C LEU A 293 9.72 15.67 32.81
N GLN A 294 8.95 16.56 32.18
CA GLN A 294 7.87 16.17 31.27
C GLN A 294 8.38 15.43 30.02
N ARG A 295 9.47 15.90 29.40
CA ARG A 295 10.09 15.21 28.25
C ARG A 295 10.57 13.82 28.65
N ARG A 296 11.20 13.69 29.82
CA ARG A 296 11.64 12.40 30.36
C ARG A 296 10.48 11.44 30.58
N LEU A 297 9.39 11.88 31.21
CA LEU A 297 8.21 11.03 31.44
C LEU A 297 7.56 10.56 30.13
N LYS A 298 7.49 11.44 29.12
CA LYS A 298 7.04 11.06 27.77
C LYS A 298 7.98 10.04 27.12
N ALA A 299 9.29 10.20 27.27
CA ALA A 299 10.27 9.25 26.74
C ALA A 299 10.18 7.88 27.43
N GLN A 300 9.92 7.84 28.74
CA GLN A 300 9.67 6.60 29.49
C GLN A 300 8.41 5.87 29.00
N ASP A 301 7.31 6.60 28.76
CA ASP A 301 6.08 6.03 28.18
C ASP A 301 6.33 5.47 26.78
N LEU A 302 7.04 6.21 25.93
CA LEU A 302 7.41 5.75 24.59
C LEU A 302 8.33 4.52 24.63
N LEU A 303 9.28 4.46 25.56
CA LEU A 303 10.12 3.28 25.75
C LEU A 303 9.28 2.07 26.17
N SER A 304 8.33 2.24 27.09
CA SER A 304 7.40 1.17 27.49
C SER A 304 6.62 0.62 26.28
N ASN A 305 6.09 1.51 25.43
CA ASN A 305 5.40 1.13 24.19
C ASN A 305 6.32 0.38 23.20
N CYS A 306 7.58 0.80 23.06
CA CYS A 306 8.57 0.09 22.23
C CYS A 306 8.84 -1.32 22.74
N LEU A 307 9.00 -1.50 24.05
CA LEU A 307 9.28 -2.81 24.66
C LEU A 307 8.08 -3.76 24.55
N GLN A 308 6.85 -3.24 24.61
CA GLN A 308 5.64 -4.04 24.35
C GLN A 308 5.60 -4.55 22.91
N LEU A 309 5.92 -3.71 21.92
CA LEU A 309 6.01 -4.17 20.53
C LEU A 309 7.19 -5.12 20.31
N GLU A 310 8.33 -4.90 20.96
CA GLU A 310 9.47 -5.83 20.91
C GLU A 310 9.04 -7.22 21.39
N HIS A 311 8.30 -7.30 22.49
CA HIS A 311 7.77 -8.57 22.98
C HIS A 311 6.84 -9.25 21.97
N GLN A 312 5.92 -8.51 21.33
CA GLN A 312 5.06 -9.05 20.28
C GLN A 312 5.85 -9.56 19.07
N PHE A 313 6.93 -8.87 18.70
CA PHE A 313 7.84 -9.32 17.65
C PHE A 313 8.60 -10.60 18.04
N GLU A 314 9.03 -10.72 19.29
CA GLU A 314 9.67 -11.95 19.80
C GLU A 314 8.71 -13.15 19.79
N GLU A 315 7.47 -12.96 20.26
CA GLU A 315 6.42 -13.97 20.22
C GLU A 315 6.12 -14.39 18.78
N TRP A 316 5.95 -13.42 17.88
CA TRP A 316 5.76 -13.67 16.46
C TRP A 316 6.93 -14.44 15.87
N ASN A 317 8.17 -14.05 16.17
CA ASN A 317 9.37 -14.71 15.63
C ASN A 317 9.50 -16.14 16.14
N SER A 318 9.19 -16.37 17.42
CA SER A 318 9.13 -17.73 18.00
C SER A 318 8.12 -18.60 17.27
N TYR A 319 6.91 -18.07 17.00
CA TYR A 319 5.89 -18.76 16.22
C TYR A 319 6.32 -19.03 14.77
N ALA A 320 6.87 -18.02 14.09
CA ALA A 320 7.29 -18.13 12.69
C ALA A 320 8.49 -19.07 12.49
N CYS A 321 9.34 -19.23 13.51
CA CYS A 321 10.48 -20.14 13.50
C CYS A 321 10.18 -21.53 14.08
N ALA A 322 8.95 -21.79 14.54
CA ALA A 322 8.60 -23.06 15.16
C ALA A 322 8.78 -24.22 14.15
N PRO A 323 9.55 -25.27 14.51
CA PRO A 323 9.80 -26.38 13.60
C PRO A 323 8.54 -27.20 13.38
N THR A 324 8.31 -27.62 12.14
CA THR A 324 7.29 -28.62 11.79
C THR A 324 7.95 -29.89 11.27
N VAL A 325 7.18 -30.98 11.16
CA VAL A 325 7.67 -32.26 10.62
C VAL A 325 8.22 -32.09 9.20
N GLU A 326 7.56 -31.25 8.39
CA GLU A 326 7.94 -30.99 7.00
C GLU A 326 9.01 -29.90 6.88
N ARG A 327 9.04 -28.93 7.82
CA ARG A 327 9.90 -27.75 7.78
C ARG A 327 10.62 -27.58 9.12
N PRO A 328 11.79 -28.22 9.31
CA PRO A 328 12.53 -28.17 10.58
C PRO A 328 13.17 -26.82 10.86
N TYR A 329 13.38 -25.98 9.84
CA TYR A 329 13.99 -24.66 9.96
C TYR A 329 13.20 -23.62 9.16
N ALA A 330 13.09 -22.40 9.70
CA ALA A 330 12.52 -21.26 8.97
C ALA A 330 13.45 -20.79 7.83
N TYR A 331 14.75 -20.82 8.07
CA TYR A 331 15.81 -20.49 7.11
C TYR A 331 17.12 -21.16 7.50
N TRP A 332 18.04 -21.31 6.54
CA TRP A 332 19.36 -21.92 6.75
C TRP A 332 20.43 -21.21 5.92
N ILE A 333 21.70 -21.45 6.24
CA ILE A 333 22.82 -20.92 5.45
C ILE A 333 23.01 -21.83 4.23
N GLU A 334 22.94 -21.24 3.05
CA GLU A 334 23.22 -21.94 1.80
C GLU A 334 24.73 -22.25 1.71
N GLN A 335 25.06 -23.50 1.41
CA GLN A 335 26.45 -23.88 1.18
C GLN A 335 26.87 -23.32 -0.19
N PRO A 336 28.05 -22.67 -0.30
CA PRO A 336 28.51 -22.15 -1.57
C PRO A 336 28.71 -23.30 -2.56
N ASN A 337 28.26 -23.09 -3.81
CA ASN A 337 28.47 -24.06 -4.89
C ASN A 337 29.96 -24.28 -5.20
N ASP A 338 30.78 -23.26 -4.94
CA ASP A 338 32.23 -23.31 -5.05
C ASP A 338 32.84 -23.07 -3.65
N PRO A 339 33.53 -24.06 -3.05
CA PRO A 339 34.13 -23.92 -1.73
C PRO A 339 35.25 -22.85 -1.69
N ASP A 340 35.81 -22.47 -2.84
CA ASP A 340 36.87 -21.45 -2.94
C ASP A 340 36.33 -20.04 -3.21
N ALA A 341 35.01 -19.88 -3.41
CA ALA A 341 34.40 -18.57 -3.64
C ALA A 341 34.44 -17.69 -2.38
N GLN A 342 35.05 -16.50 -2.50
CA GLN A 342 35.10 -15.52 -1.42
C GLN A 342 33.69 -14.99 -1.11
N GLN A 343 33.20 -15.27 0.11
CA GLN A 343 31.92 -14.77 0.63
C GLN A 343 32.09 -13.39 1.26
N ILE A 344 32.38 -12.39 0.41
CA ILE A 344 32.58 -11.00 0.82
C ILE A 344 31.38 -10.18 0.34
N PRO A 345 30.80 -9.29 1.17
CA PRO A 345 31.17 -9.00 2.57
C PRO A 345 30.43 -9.87 3.61
N PHE A 346 29.49 -10.72 3.19
CA PHE A 346 28.63 -11.47 4.09
C PHE A 346 28.93 -12.98 4.08
N LEU A 347 28.95 -13.59 5.26
CA LEU A 347 29.09 -15.04 5.46
C LEU A 347 27.85 -15.78 4.96
N GLY A 348 27.89 -16.36 3.76
CA GLY A 348 26.89 -17.28 3.19
C GLY A 348 25.48 -16.69 2.99
N GLY A 349 24.86 -16.98 1.84
CA GLY A 349 23.47 -16.64 1.58
C GLY A 349 22.51 -17.34 2.56
N LEU A 350 21.36 -16.72 2.83
CA LEU A 350 20.27 -17.35 3.56
C LEU A 350 19.25 -17.90 2.58
N ALA A 351 18.90 -19.18 2.74
CA ALA A 351 17.86 -19.86 1.99
C ALA A 351 16.62 -20.07 2.87
N PHE A 352 15.45 -20.16 2.22
CA PHE A 352 14.14 -20.26 2.87
C PHE A 352 13.29 -21.35 2.21
N ASN A 353 12.19 -21.71 2.86
CA ASN A 353 11.24 -22.69 2.31
C ASN A 353 10.52 -22.17 1.06
N ASP A 354 10.31 -20.85 0.95
CA ASP A 354 9.62 -20.20 -0.15
C ASP A 354 9.94 -18.70 -0.19
N GLY A 355 9.63 -18.05 -1.31
CA GLY A 355 9.91 -16.63 -1.50
C GLY A 355 9.14 -15.71 -0.55
N VAL A 356 7.91 -16.06 -0.16
CA VAL A 356 7.09 -15.23 0.75
C VAL A 356 7.73 -15.22 2.14
N SER A 357 8.18 -16.38 2.62
CA SER A 357 8.91 -16.51 3.88
C SER A 357 10.18 -15.65 3.90
N SER A 358 10.92 -15.59 2.79
CA SER A 358 12.11 -14.75 2.70
C SER A 358 11.79 -13.25 2.83
N VAL A 359 10.76 -12.76 2.13
CA VAL A 359 10.31 -11.36 2.23
C VAL A 359 9.76 -11.05 3.62
N MET A 360 9.03 -11.98 4.21
CA MET A 360 8.51 -11.84 5.58
C MET A 360 9.64 -11.60 6.60
N PHE A 361 10.71 -12.40 6.56
CA PHE A 361 11.85 -12.22 7.46
C PHE A 361 12.67 -10.96 7.13
N LEU A 362 12.76 -10.55 5.86
CA LEU A 362 13.37 -9.27 5.49
C LEU A 362 12.64 -8.09 6.17
N TYR A 363 11.31 -8.08 6.15
CA TYR A 363 10.53 -7.05 6.84
C TYR A 363 10.68 -7.11 8.35
N TYR A 364 10.73 -8.31 8.94
CA TYR A 364 11.00 -8.47 10.36
C TYR A 364 12.35 -7.86 10.77
N TRP A 365 13.44 -8.22 10.10
CA TRP A 365 14.77 -7.67 10.43
C TRP A 365 14.87 -6.17 10.14
N MET A 366 14.21 -5.69 9.08
CA MET A 366 14.11 -4.26 8.79
C MET A 366 13.52 -3.49 9.97
N VAL A 367 12.37 -3.93 10.50
CA VAL A 367 11.73 -3.21 11.60
C VAL A 367 12.45 -3.38 12.93
N GLN A 368 13.13 -4.50 13.17
CA GLN A 368 14.01 -4.67 14.33
C GLN A 368 15.14 -3.65 14.32
N LEU A 369 15.77 -3.41 13.17
CA LEU A 369 16.83 -2.40 13.03
C LEU A 369 16.34 -1.00 13.39
N MET A 370 15.15 -0.63 12.90
CA MET A 370 14.52 0.67 13.18
C MET A 370 14.10 0.80 14.64
N LEU A 371 13.49 -0.24 15.22
CA LEU A 371 13.01 -0.26 16.60
C LEU A 371 14.18 -0.17 17.59
N HIS A 372 15.25 -0.94 17.37
CA HIS A 372 16.43 -0.92 18.25
C HIS A 372 17.09 0.46 18.30
N ARG A 373 17.19 1.15 17.14
CA ARG A 373 17.67 2.54 17.10
C ARG A 373 16.78 3.48 17.91
N CYS A 374 15.46 3.31 17.80
CA CYS A 374 14.50 4.12 18.55
C CYS A 374 14.63 3.90 20.07
N ILE A 375 14.79 2.65 20.50
CA ILE A 375 14.98 2.29 21.92
C ILE A 375 16.27 2.90 22.46
N GLU A 376 17.38 2.79 21.71
CA GLU A 376 18.66 3.41 22.06
C GLU A 376 18.53 4.93 22.24
N GLN A 377 17.89 5.62 21.29
CA GLN A 377 17.64 7.08 21.35
C GLN A 377 16.78 7.48 22.55
N LEU A 378 15.71 6.74 22.83
CA LEU A 378 14.83 6.99 23.98
C LEU A 378 15.57 6.77 25.29
N HIS A 379 16.37 5.71 25.39
CA HIS A 379 17.17 5.44 26.58
C HIS A 379 18.14 6.60 26.83
N HIS A 380 18.89 7.06 25.83
CA HIS A 380 19.76 8.23 25.98
C HIS A 380 18.99 9.48 26.42
N THR A 381 17.82 9.72 25.82
CA THR A 381 16.93 10.84 26.15
C THR A 381 16.48 10.84 27.61
N ILE A 382 16.17 9.65 28.17
CA ILE A 382 15.69 9.49 29.55
C ILE A 382 16.78 9.86 30.57
N PHE A 383 18.02 9.49 30.28
CA PHE A 383 19.18 9.71 31.15
C PHE A 383 19.86 11.08 30.97
N GLU A 384 19.34 11.94 30.08
CA GLU A 384 19.75 13.33 30.04
C GLU A 384 19.45 14.01 31.41
N PRO A 385 20.39 14.84 31.93
CA PRO A 385 20.23 15.48 33.22
C PRO A 385 19.10 16.51 33.18
N VAL A 386 18.16 16.42 34.13
CA VAL A 386 17.05 17.37 34.28
C VAL A 386 17.33 18.26 35.48
N ILE A 387 17.70 19.51 35.22
CA ILE A 387 18.10 20.48 36.26
C ILE A 387 16.91 20.83 37.18
N GLU A 388 15.69 20.82 36.64
CA GLU A 388 14.45 21.11 37.38
C GLU A 388 14.18 20.13 38.54
N ASP A 389 14.75 18.92 38.48
CA ASP A 389 14.50 17.83 39.44
C ASP A 389 15.61 17.71 40.50
N PHE A 390 16.40 18.77 40.69
CA PHE A 390 17.49 18.80 41.67
C PHE A 390 16.96 18.53 43.11
N PRO A 391 17.62 17.64 43.91
CA PRO A 391 18.93 17.02 43.66
C PRO A 391 18.91 15.75 42.79
N ASN A 392 17.74 15.20 42.48
CA ASN A 392 17.56 13.92 41.76
C ASN A 392 17.56 14.13 40.23
N MET A 393 18.65 14.68 39.71
CA MET A 393 18.77 15.04 38.29
C MET A 393 18.75 13.81 37.35
N TYR A 394 18.90 12.59 37.88
CA TYR A 394 18.88 11.32 37.13
C TYR A 394 17.69 10.46 37.57
N PRO A 395 17.05 9.71 36.64
CA PRO A 395 15.88 8.93 36.98
C PRO A 395 16.21 7.61 37.67
N ASP A 396 15.39 7.26 38.66
CA ASP A 396 15.23 5.89 39.12
C ASP A 396 14.15 5.20 38.28
N LEU A 397 14.57 4.36 37.33
CA LEU A 397 13.64 3.70 36.41
C LEU A 397 12.89 2.53 37.06
N PRO A 398 11.58 2.38 36.80
CA PRO A 398 10.85 1.15 37.10
C PRO A 398 11.52 -0.08 36.47
N ALA A 399 11.42 -1.25 37.11
CA ALA A 399 12.05 -2.50 36.64
C ALA A 399 11.77 -2.83 35.16
N HIS A 400 10.56 -2.56 34.65
CA HIS A 400 10.22 -2.84 33.24
C HIS A 400 10.91 -1.92 32.22
N LEU A 401 11.51 -0.80 32.66
CA LEU A 401 12.29 0.12 31.82
C LEU A 401 13.80 -0.03 32.02
N GLN A 402 14.22 -0.91 32.93
CA GLN A 402 15.63 -1.22 33.15
C GLN A 402 16.11 -2.21 32.09
N ILE A 403 16.56 -1.67 30.95
CA ILE A 403 16.98 -2.46 29.79
C ILE A 403 18.49 -2.69 29.77
N ASN A 404 18.93 -3.80 29.16
CA ASN A 404 20.33 -3.99 28.80
C ASN A 404 20.63 -3.31 27.45
N LEU A 405 21.22 -2.11 27.49
CA LEU A 405 21.50 -1.31 26.29
C LEU A 405 22.37 -2.04 25.25
N ALA A 406 23.27 -2.93 25.68
CA ALA A 406 24.16 -3.67 24.78
C ALA A 406 23.40 -4.54 23.77
N ARG A 407 22.21 -5.04 24.13
CA ARG A 407 21.32 -5.78 23.22
C ARG A 407 20.89 -4.94 22.03
N TYR A 408 20.60 -3.65 22.25
CA TYR A 408 20.08 -2.75 21.22
C TYR A 408 21.18 -2.19 20.32
N GLN A 409 22.45 -2.36 20.70
CA GLN A 409 23.61 -1.94 19.91
C GLN A 409 24.02 -2.97 18.85
N GLN A 410 23.51 -4.21 18.90
CA GLN A 410 23.83 -5.29 17.96
C GLN A 410 23.09 -5.18 16.60
N ARG A 411 22.83 -3.95 16.12
CA ARG A 411 22.04 -3.69 14.91
C ARG A 411 22.67 -4.23 13.61
N ARG A 412 24.00 -4.38 13.57
CA ARG A 412 24.73 -4.92 12.41
C ARG A 412 24.29 -6.33 12.03
N GLU A 413 23.86 -7.14 13.01
CA GLU A 413 23.40 -8.50 12.75
C GLU A 413 22.13 -8.51 11.89
N PHE A 414 21.16 -7.63 12.19
CA PHE A 414 19.94 -7.50 11.38
C PHE A 414 20.25 -7.01 9.96
N ALA A 415 21.10 -6.00 9.81
CA ALA A 415 21.53 -5.49 8.51
C ALA A 415 22.21 -6.59 7.66
N SER A 416 23.06 -7.40 8.31
CA SER A 416 23.73 -8.54 7.67
C SER A 416 22.72 -9.61 7.23
N ARG A 417 21.76 -9.98 8.10
CA ARG A 417 20.70 -10.95 7.74
C ARG A 417 19.85 -10.48 6.56
N ILE A 418 19.51 -9.19 6.51
CA ILE A 418 18.82 -8.59 5.36
C ILE A 418 19.62 -8.86 4.08
N CYS A 419 20.89 -8.45 4.04
CA CYS A 419 21.71 -8.59 2.84
C CYS A 419 21.89 -10.06 2.42
N ARG A 420 22.07 -10.96 3.39
CA ARG A 420 22.23 -12.39 3.11
C ARG A 420 20.97 -13.06 2.56
N ALA A 421 19.78 -12.55 2.86
CA ALA A 421 18.51 -13.10 2.38
C ALA A 421 18.01 -12.48 1.07
N LEU A 422 18.50 -11.29 0.71
CA LEU A 422 18.02 -10.52 -0.43
C LEU A 422 18.18 -11.27 -1.76
N ASP A 423 19.25 -12.04 -1.95
CA ASP A 423 19.47 -12.80 -3.20
C ASP A 423 18.49 -13.95 -3.40
N PHE A 424 18.20 -14.69 -2.33
CA PHE A 424 17.15 -15.72 -2.35
C PHE A 424 15.77 -15.08 -2.60
N ALA A 425 15.48 -13.96 -1.95
CA ALA A 425 14.21 -13.25 -2.14
C ALA A 425 14.07 -12.74 -3.57
N LEU A 426 15.13 -12.21 -4.17
CA LEU A 426 15.13 -11.68 -5.54
C LEU A 426 14.91 -12.79 -6.58
N SER A 427 15.53 -13.95 -6.39
CA SER A 427 15.39 -15.07 -7.33
C SER A 427 13.99 -15.66 -7.32
N THR A 428 13.33 -15.68 -6.16
CA THR A 428 12.03 -16.34 -5.94
C THR A 428 10.80 -15.42 -6.01
N THR A 429 10.96 -14.10 -5.82
CA THR A 429 9.84 -13.17 -5.78
C THR A 429 9.27 -12.83 -7.16
N VAL A 430 7.95 -12.56 -7.19
CA VAL A 430 7.19 -11.98 -8.30
C VAL A 430 6.73 -10.55 -8.01
N GLN A 431 7.24 -9.96 -6.93
CA GLN A 431 7.01 -8.59 -6.47
C GLN A 431 8.35 -7.99 -5.99
N PRO A 432 9.26 -7.63 -6.90
CA PRO A 432 10.60 -7.16 -6.56
C PRO A 432 10.59 -5.85 -5.75
N ASP A 433 9.56 -5.02 -5.92
CA ASP A 433 9.38 -3.76 -5.20
C ASP A 433 9.37 -3.92 -3.67
N LEU A 434 8.92 -5.07 -3.17
CA LEU A 434 8.92 -5.35 -1.72
C LEU A 434 10.32 -5.39 -1.11
N LEU A 435 11.36 -5.64 -1.92
CA LEU A 435 12.74 -5.74 -1.45
C LEU A 435 13.41 -4.37 -1.25
N MET A 436 12.84 -3.31 -1.82
CA MET A 436 13.42 -1.96 -1.78
C MET A 436 13.52 -1.40 -0.36
N ALA A 437 12.48 -1.60 0.46
CA ALA A 437 12.46 -1.05 1.81
C ALA A 437 13.48 -1.71 2.76
N PRO A 438 13.55 -3.06 2.87
CA PRO A 438 14.60 -3.72 3.64
C PRO A 438 16.01 -3.33 3.16
N LEU A 439 16.23 -3.28 1.83
CA LEU A 439 17.50 -2.86 1.24
C LEU A 439 17.88 -1.43 1.62
N ALA A 440 16.93 -0.48 1.53
CA ALA A 440 17.18 0.92 1.86
C ALA A 440 17.55 1.10 3.34
N VAL A 441 16.87 0.40 4.25
CA VAL A 441 17.19 0.44 5.69
C VAL A 441 18.57 -0.15 6.00
N ALA A 442 18.92 -1.28 5.38
CA ALA A 442 20.25 -1.88 5.56
C ALA A 442 21.36 -0.99 4.98
N LEU A 443 21.15 -0.43 3.79
CA LEU A 443 22.08 0.49 3.15
C LEU A 443 22.31 1.75 4.00
N GLU A 444 21.25 2.35 4.53
CA GLU A 444 21.37 3.53 5.39
C GLU A 444 22.11 3.21 6.68
N PHE A 445 21.86 2.05 7.29
CA PHE A 445 22.63 1.59 8.43
C PHE A 445 24.14 1.50 8.13
N TYR A 446 24.53 0.92 6.99
CA TYR A 446 25.95 0.83 6.64
C TYR A 446 26.56 2.19 6.27
N ARG A 447 25.77 3.11 5.71
CA ARG A 447 26.21 4.51 5.49
C ARG A 447 26.47 5.23 6.81
N GLU A 448 25.59 5.08 7.79
CA GLU A 448 25.80 5.63 9.15
C GLU A 448 27.03 5.01 9.83
N LEU A 449 27.23 3.70 9.67
CA LEU A 449 28.41 2.99 10.17
C LEU A 449 29.68 3.53 9.53
N ASN A 450 29.71 3.68 8.21
CA ASN A 450 30.87 4.21 7.48
C ASN A 450 31.16 5.66 7.90
N ALA A 451 30.13 6.51 8.00
CA ALA A 451 30.30 7.88 8.44
C ALA A 451 30.88 8.00 9.86
N SER A 452 30.55 7.07 10.76
CA SER A 452 30.99 7.10 12.16
C SER A 452 32.32 6.38 12.41
N SER A 453 32.62 5.29 11.71
CA SER A 453 33.78 4.44 12.00
C SER A 453 34.63 4.04 10.77
N ARG A 454 34.25 4.45 9.56
CA ARG A 454 34.83 4.01 8.26
C ARG A 454 34.72 2.51 8.00
N ASP A 455 33.81 1.82 8.69
CA ASP A 455 33.46 0.42 8.45
C ASP A 455 32.22 0.32 7.55
N GLY A 456 31.98 -0.82 6.90
CA GLY A 456 30.77 -1.03 6.09
C GLY A 456 30.87 -0.63 4.60
N GLU A 457 32.05 -0.23 4.11
CA GLU A 457 32.22 0.19 2.70
C GLU A 457 31.90 -0.93 1.70
N LEU A 458 32.34 -2.15 1.99
CA LEU A 458 32.06 -3.31 1.14
C LEU A 458 30.56 -3.63 1.12
N GLU A 459 29.89 -3.54 2.27
CA GLU A 459 28.45 -3.74 2.42
C GLU A 459 27.63 -2.69 1.65
N ILE A 460 28.08 -1.43 1.66
CA ILE A 460 27.48 -0.36 0.84
C ILE A 460 27.59 -0.71 -0.65
N MET A 461 28.78 -1.07 -1.13
CA MET A 461 28.98 -1.45 -2.54
C MET A 461 28.13 -2.66 -2.93
N TRP A 462 28.01 -3.65 -2.04
CA TRP A 462 27.15 -4.81 -2.25
C TRP A 462 25.68 -4.41 -2.39
N CYS A 463 25.18 -3.53 -1.51
CA CYS A 463 23.80 -3.04 -1.55
C CYS A 463 23.52 -2.26 -2.84
N GLU A 464 24.44 -1.40 -3.28
CA GLU A 464 24.29 -0.65 -4.53
C GLU A 464 24.31 -1.58 -5.75
N ASN A 465 25.16 -2.62 -5.75
CA ASN A 465 25.15 -3.64 -6.81
C ASN A 465 23.82 -4.44 -6.81
N PHE A 466 23.31 -4.79 -5.63
CA PHE A 466 22.02 -5.48 -5.50
C PHE A 466 20.87 -4.66 -6.12
N LYS A 467 20.86 -3.32 -5.98
CA LYS A 467 19.86 -2.47 -6.66
C LYS A 467 19.85 -2.67 -8.18
N LEU A 468 21.01 -2.80 -8.81
CA LEU A 468 21.12 -3.05 -10.25
C LEU A 468 20.50 -4.40 -10.63
N ARG A 469 20.75 -5.44 -9.83
CA ARG A 469 20.16 -6.78 -10.03
C ARG A 469 18.63 -6.75 -9.83
N LEU A 470 18.14 -5.97 -8.87
CA LEU A 470 16.72 -5.75 -8.65
C LEU A 470 16.06 -5.06 -9.86
N ILE A 471 16.71 -4.04 -10.42
CA ILE A 471 16.23 -3.36 -11.63
C ILE A 471 16.16 -4.34 -12.80
N SER A 472 17.19 -5.17 -12.99
CA SER A 472 17.19 -6.22 -14.03
C SER A 472 16.02 -7.19 -13.84
N LYS A 473 15.79 -7.68 -12.62
CA LYS A 473 14.67 -8.58 -12.30
C LYS A 473 13.32 -7.95 -12.61
N GLY A 474 13.11 -6.69 -12.24
CA GLY A 474 11.88 -5.96 -12.55
C GLY A 474 11.68 -5.78 -14.06
N GLN A 475 12.75 -5.51 -14.80
CA GLN A 475 12.71 -5.44 -16.27
C GLN A 475 12.37 -6.80 -16.90
N ASP A 476 12.91 -7.90 -16.36
CA ASP A 476 12.57 -9.26 -16.81
C ASP A 476 11.09 -9.58 -16.59
N ILE A 477 10.55 -9.20 -15.44
CA ILE A 477 9.11 -9.33 -15.15
C ILE A 477 8.30 -8.49 -16.14
N ALA A 478 8.67 -7.23 -16.39
CA ALA A 478 8.02 -6.39 -17.38
C ALA A 478 8.04 -7.02 -18.78
N ASN A 479 9.16 -7.60 -19.20
CA ASN A 479 9.29 -8.29 -20.49
C ASN A 479 8.34 -9.50 -20.59
N VAL A 480 8.22 -10.30 -19.53
CA VAL A 480 7.23 -11.39 -19.45
C VAL A 480 5.81 -10.85 -19.59
N LEU A 481 5.47 -9.74 -18.92
CA LEU A 481 4.15 -9.14 -19.02
C LEU A 481 3.84 -8.63 -20.44
N GLN A 482 4.82 -8.03 -21.13
CA GLN A 482 4.65 -7.54 -22.51
C GLN A 482 4.39 -8.65 -23.55
N SER A 483 4.89 -9.86 -23.29
CA SER A 483 4.73 -11.00 -24.21
C SER A 483 3.29 -11.55 -24.29
N ARG A 484 2.36 -11.03 -23.48
CA ARG A 484 1.02 -11.59 -23.25
C ARG A 484 -0.11 -10.65 -23.67
N GLN A 485 -1.30 -11.21 -23.81
CA GLN A 485 -2.54 -10.45 -23.98
C GLN A 485 -3.30 -10.37 -22.65
N TRP A 486 -3.88 -9.20 -22.38
CA TRP A 486 -4.44 -8.85 -21.09
C TRP A 486 -5.88 -8.36 -21.23
N ALA A 487 -6.68 -8.62 -20.21
CA ALA A 487 -7.99 -8.02 -19.99
C ALA A 487 -7.99 -7.24 -18.67
N ASP A 488 -8.68 -6.10 -18.64
CA ASP A 488 -8.85 -5.32 -17.41
C ASP A 488 -9.74 -6.08 -16.41
N LEU A 489 -9.31 -6.11 -15.15
CA LEU A 489 -10.04 -6.79 -14.07
C LEU A 489 -10.65 -5.77 -13.09
N ALA A 490 -9.84 -4.86 -12.55
CA ALA A 490 -10.30 -3.77 -11.69
C ALA A 490 -9.33 -2.58 -11.70
N LYS A 491 -9.85 -1.42 -11.33
CA LYS A 491 -9.06 -0.20 -11.07
C LYS A 491 -9.30 0.22 -9.62
N PHE A 492 -8.23 0.61 -8.95
CA PHE A 492 -8.21 1.07 -7.57
C PHE A 492 -7.64 2.47 -7.52
#